data_AF-A0A378IAL1-F1
#
_entry.id   AF-A0A378IAL1-F1
#
_cell.length_a   1.000
_cell.length_b   1.000
_cell.length_c   1.000
_cell.angle_alpha   90.00
_cell.angle_beta   90.00
_cell.angle_gamma   90.00
#
_symmetry.space_group_name_H-M   'P 1'
#
loop_
_entity.id
_entity.type
_entity.pdbx_description
1 polymer ?
#
loop_
_entity_poly.entity_id
_entity_poly.type
_entity_poly.pdbx_seq_one_letter_code
_entity_poly.pdbx_strand_id
1 'polypeptide(L)'
;MISLMNSIYFIFPLISLALLAYGFKSSHKNYISLALWLSLLAVLLEYQTAGGEILGSYFNYKHAAIYSLNLLVLMICIIYLLFYSFSQSKNSLYRYASGFTAAIAVTGAAILITNLWVNAFFIEHRLQNTPLLQVASFQQVEYCSYSYVFYKINPHGQVQYMCPNYYGLLPSVGNLKVPPAHVLKQLPPQLQTKFSHTDAKQETQ
;
A
#
# COMPACT_ATOMS: atom_id res chain seq x y z
N MET A 1 8.54 -23.02 -6.76
CA MET A 1 7.49 -22.05 -7.17
C MET A 1 7.74 -20.64 -6.65
N ILE A 2 8.06 -20.42 -5.37
CA ILE A 2 8.25 -19.08 -4.76
C ILE A 2 9.31 -18.22 -5.48
N SER A 3 10.43 -18.80 -5.92
CA SER A 3 11.49 -18.03 -6.59
C SER A 3 11.12 -17.55 -8.00
N LEU A 4 10.26 -18.29 -8.72
CA LEU A 4 9.90 -17.94 -10.10
C LEU A 4 8.83 -16.84 -10.11
N MET A 5 7.91 -16.93 -9.15
CA MET A 5 6.84 -15.96 -8.94
C MET A 5 7.39 -14.60 -8.47
N ASN A 6 8.34 -14.59 -7.52
CA ASN A 6 9.06 -13.39 -7.11
C ASN A 6 9.84 -12.72 -8.27
N SER A 7 10.37 -13.51 -9.20
CA SER A 7 11.04 -12.97 -10.38
C SER A 7 10.05 -12.34 -11.37
N ILE A 8 8.86 -12.91 -11.55
CA ILE A 8 7.84 -12.38 -12.46
C ILE A 8 7.37 -10.98 -12.05
N TYR A 9 7.11 -10.75 -10.75
CA TYR A 9 6.69 -9.43 -10.24
C TYR A 9 7.74 -8.35 -10.40
N PHE A 10 9.01 -8.73 -10.46
CA PHE A 10 10.09 -7.78 -10.70
C PHE A 10 10.32 -7.56 -12.20
N ILE A 11 10.25 -8.61 -13.00
CA ILE A 11 10.56 -8.57 -14.43
C ILE A 11 9.45 -7.83 -15.21
N PHE A 12 8.17 -8.07 -14.91
CA PHE A 12 7.08 -7.49 -15.69
C PHE A 12 7.03 -5.96 -15.62
N PRO A 13 7.18 -5.31 -14.45
CA PRO A 13 7.30 -3.85 -14.37
C PRO A 13 8.50 -3.30 -15.15
N LEU A 14 9.64 -4.00 -15.13
CA LEU A 14 10.84 -3.58 -15.87
C LEU A 14 10.65 -3.69 -17.39
N ILE A 15 10.05 -4.78 -17.87
CA ILE A 15 9.70 -4.93 -19.29
C ILE A 15 8.67 -3.86 -19.68
N SER A 16 7.67 -3.60 -18.84
CA SER A 16 6.66 -2.56 -19.09
C SER A 16 7.30 -1.17 -19.19
N LEU A 17 8.26 -0.87 -18.30
CA LEU A 17 9.02 0.38 -18.35
C LEU A 17 9.88 0.48 -19.62
N ALA A 18 10.56 -0.59 -20.02
CA ALA A 18 11.34 -0.63 -21.24
C ALA A 18 10.47 -0.44 -22.50
N LEU A 19 9.30 -1.09 -22.55
CA LEU A 19 8.32 -0.94 -23.63
C LEU A 19 7.75 0.48 -23.67
N LEU A 20 7.47 1.10 -22.52
CA LEU A 20 7.02 2.48 -22.43
C LEU A 20 8.10 3.44 -22.96
N ALA A 21 9.35 3.29 -22.51
CA ALA A 21 10.47 4.10 -22.96
C ALA A 21 10.71 3.95 -24.47
N TYR A 22 10.67 2.72 -24.98
CA TYR A 22 10.78 2.44 -26.41
C TYR A 22 9.58 3.00 -27.20
N GLY A 23 8.36 2.89 -26.66
CA GLY A 23 7.14 3.44 -27.24
C GLY A 23 7.18 4.95 -27.40
N PHE A 24 7.71 5.67 -26.39
CA PHE A 24 7.97 7.11 -26.52
C PHE A 24 9.05 7.42 -27.55
N LYS A 25 10.20 6.72 -27.50
CA LYS A 25 11.31 6.96 -28.44
C LYS A 25 10.91 6.72 -29.90
N SER A 26 10.13 5.68 -30.16
CA SER A 26 9.72 5.28 -31.51
C SER A 26 8.38 5.90 -31.96
N SER A 27 7.69 6.63 -31.08
CA SER A 27 6.34 7.18 -31.31
C SER A 27 5.28 6.14 -31.72
N HIS A 28 5.53 4.85 -31.45
CA HIS A 28 4.64 3.75 -31.78
C HIS A 28 3.73 3.40 -30.59
N LYS A 29 2.44 3.67 -30.77
CA LYS A 29 1.41 3.52 -29.73
C LYS A 29 1.15 2.08 -29.33
N ASN A 30 1.41 1.14 -30.23
CA ASN A 30 1.25 -0.28 -29.97
C ASN A 30 2.16 -0.75 -28.83
N TYR A 31 3.40 -0.24 -28.73
CA TYR A 31 4.28 -0.57 -27.60
C TYR A 31 3.79 0.03 -26.29
N ILE A 32 3.20 1.23 -26.32
CA ILE A 32 2.59 1.86 -25.13
C ILE A 32 1.35 1.06 -24.69
N SER A 33 0.54 0.59 -25.64
CA SER A 33 -0.59 -0.30 -25.33
C SER A 33 -0.13 -1.66 -24.78
N LEU A 34 0.96 -2.22 -25.32
CA LEU A 34 1.54 -3.47 -24.80
C LEU A 34 2.08 -3.25 -23.36
N ALA A 35 2.77 -2.14 -23.11
CA ALA A 35 3.24 -1.75 -21.78
C ALA A 35 2.08 -1.60 -20.79
N LEU A 36 0.95 -1.00 -21.23
CA LEU A 36 -0.25 -0.88 -20.41
C LEU A 36 -0.79 -2.25 -19.99
N TRP A 37 -0.99 -3.16 -20.94
CA TRP A 37 -1.52 -4.50 -20.65
C TRP A 37 -0.60 -5.29 -19.74
N LEU A 38 0.72 -5.23 -20.00
CA LEU A 38 1.69 -5.94 -19.17
C LEU A 38 1.76 -5.36 -17.75
N SER A 39 1.71 -4.04 -17.61
CA SER A 39 1.70 -3.36 -16.32
C SER A 39 0.43 -3.68 -15.53
N LEU A 40 -0.74 -3.70 -16.19
CA LEU A 40 -2.02 -4.08 -15.57
C LEU A 40 -1.99 -5.51 -15.05
N LEU A 41 -1.49 -6.46 -15.84
CA LEU A 41 -1.31 -7.85 -15.42
C LEU A 41 -0.39 -7.94 -14.20
N ALA A 42 0.72 -7.21 -14.21
CA ALA A 42 1.65 -7.19 -13.08
C ALA A 42 1.01 -6.63 -11.80
N VAL A 43 0.23 -5.53 -11.88
CA VAL A 43 -0.51 -4.96 -10.74
C VAL A 43 -1.49 -5.99 -10.16
N LEU A 44 -2.26 -6.67 -11.02
CA LEU A 44 -3.25 -7.66 -10.59
C LEU A 44 -2.60 -8.88 -9.92
N LEU A 45 -1.53 -9.39 -10.50
CA LEU A 45 -0.85 -10.56 -9.94
C LEU A 45 -0.17 -10.23 -8.62
N GLU A 46 0.47 -9.06 -8.49
CA GLU A 46 1.12 -8.65 -7.23
C GLU A 46 0.07 -8.44 -6.12
N TYR A 47 -1.09 -7.86 -6.46
CA TYR A 47 -2.23 -7.75 -5.55
C TYR A 47 -2.78 -9.11 -5.09
N GLN A 48 -2.90 -10.08 -6.01
CA GLN A 48 -3.30 -11.44 -5.65
C GLN A 48 -2.29 -12.13 -4.74
N THR A 49 -0.98 -11.91 -4.96
CA THR A 49 0.04 -12.47 -4.05
C THR A 49 0.10 -11.80 -2.70
N ALA A 50 -0.34 -10.55 -2.61
CA ALA A 50 -0.52 -9.88 -1.33
C ALA A 50 -1.75 -10.40 -0.56
N GLY A 51 -2.48 -11.40 -1.09
CA GLY A 51 -3.69 -11.93 -0.48
C GLY A 51 -4.94 -11.07 -0.71
N GLY A 52 -4.86 -10.11 -1.65
CA GLY A 52 -5.93 -9.14 -1.87
C GLY A 52 -5.97 -8.01 -0.85
N GLU A 53 -4.87 -7.77 -0.13
CA GLU A 53 -4.76 -6.72 0.89
C GLU A 53 -3.58 -5.80 0.59
N ILE A 54 -3.82 -4.48 0.60
CA ILE A 54 -2.75 -3.45 0.48
C ILE A 54 -2.13 -3.15 1.85
N LEU A 55 -2.92 -3.29 2.91
CA LEU A 55 -2.49 -3.16 4.30
C LEU A 55 -2.19 -4.56 4.83
N GLY A 56 -0.91 -4.86 5.03
CA GLY A 56 -0.49 -6.21 5.39
C GLY A 56 1.01 -6.41 5.18
N SER A 57 1.55 -7.48 5.77
CA SER A 57 3.00 -7.72 5.89
C SER A 57 3.76 -7.87 4.56
N TYR A 58 3.05 -8.09 3.45
CA TYR A 58 3.63 -8.26 2.12
C TYR A 58 4.33 -6.99 1.61
N PHE A 59 3.69 -5.83 1.76
CA PHE A 59 4.19 -4.56 1.21
C PHE A 59 5.22 -3.91 2.14
N ASN A 60 6.40 -4.52 2.24
CA ASN A 60 7.61 -3.87 2.76
C ASN A 60 8.16 -2.82 1.76
N TYR A 61 9.25 -2.13 2.09
CA TYR A 61 9.81 -1.11 1.19
C TYR A 61 10.14 -1.60 -0.21
N LYS A 62 10.61 -2.84 -0.34
CA LYS A 62 10.96 -3.41 -1.64
C LYS A 62 9.73 -3.61 -2.51
N HIS A 63 8.71 -4.31 -1.99
CA HIS A 63 7.47 -4.55 -2.73
C HIS A 63 6.70 -3.26 -2.97
N ALA A 64 6.67 -2.35 -2.00
CA ALA A 64 6.06 -1.03 -2.15
C ALA A 64 6.71 -0.21 -3.27
N ALA A 65 8.05 -0.25 -3.40
CA ALA A 65 8.76 0.45 -4.46
C ALA A 65 8.47 -0.13 -5.84
N ILE A 66 8.48 -1.47 -5.97
CA ILE A 66 8.21 -2.16 -7.24
C ILE A 66 6.76 -1.89 -7.70
N TYR A 67 5.80 -2.05 -6.79
CA TYR A 67 4.39 -1.81 -7.09
C TYR A 67 4.13 -0.34 -7.41
N SER A 68 4.75 0.61 -6.69
CA SER A 68 4.67 2.06 -7.02
C SER A 68 5.21 2.37 -8.41
N LEU A 69 6.38 1.81 -8.76
CA LEU A 69 6.96 1.98 -10.09
C LEU A 69 6.02 1.45 -11.18
N ASN A 70 5.44 0.27 -10.95
CA ASN A 70 4.51 -0.32 -11.90
C ASN A 70 3.24 0.52 -12.06
N LEU A 71 2.66 1.02 -10.96
CA LEU A 71 1.52 1.95 -11.02
C LEU A 71 1.85 3.22 -11.79
N LEU A 72 3.04 3.80 -11.60
CA LEU A 72 3.46 4.99 -12.34
C LEU A 72 3.53 4.71 -13.84
N VAL A 73 4.11 3.58 -14.25
CA VAL A 73 4.13 3.14 -15.65
C VAL A 73 2.71 3.00 -16.20
N LEU A 74 1.83 2.30 -15.47
CA LEU A 74 0.42 2.12 -15.84
C LEU A 74 -0.28 3.48 -16.03
N MET A 75 -0.07 4.39 -15.08
CA MET A 75 -0.68 5.73 -15.10
C MET A 75 -0.21 6.55 -16.30
N ILE A 76 1.10 6.54 -16.58
CA ILE A 76 1.65 7.25 -17.75
C ILE A 76 1.05 6.67 -19.04
N CYS A 77 0.94 5.34 -19.16
CA CYS A 77 0.31 4.70 -20.31
C CYS A 77 -1.15 5.11 -20.48
N ILE A 78 -1.95 5.06 -19.40
CA ILE A 78 -3.38 5.44 -19.42
C ILE A 78 -3.51 6.90 -19.86
N ILE A 79 -2.78 7.81 -19.21
CA ILE A 79 -2.82 9.23 -19.50
C ILE A 79 -2.45 9.48 -20.97
N TYR A 80 -1.35 8.89 -21.44
CA TYR A 80 -0.90 9.06 -22.82
C TYR A 80 -1.95 8.58 -23.83
N LEU A 81 -2.52 7.38 -23.64
CA LEU A 81 -3.53 6.83 -24.56
C LEU A 81 -4.83 7.64 -24.53
N LEU A 82 -5.24 8.14 -23.36
CA LEU A 82 -6.40 9.03 -23.24
C LEU A 82 -6.16 10.36 -23.94
N PHE A 83 -5.00 11.00 -23.76
CA PHE A 83 -4.63 12.23 -24.46
C PHE A 83 -4.54 12.04 -25.97
N TYR A 84 -3.95 10.91 -26.40
CA TYR A 84 -3.88 10.57 -27.81
C TYR A 84 -5.29 10.42 -28.41
N SER A 85 -6.18 9.69 -27.73
CA SER A 85 -7.56 9.50 -28.16
C SER A 85 -8.35 10.82 -28.16
N PHE A 86 -8.13 11.65 -27.14
CA PHE A 86 -8.69 12.99 -27.03
C PHE A 86 -8.31 13.88 -28.23
N SER A 87 -7.05 13.84 -28.68
CA SER A 87 -6.58 14.63 -29.82
C SER A 87 -7.22 14.20 -31.15
N GLN A 88 -7.68 12.95 -31.25
CA GLN A 88 -8.30 12.41 -32.47
C GLN A 88 -9.81 12.60 -32.49
N SER A 89 -10.46 12.68 -31.32
CA SER A 89 -11.92 12.71 -31.22
C SER A 89 -12.49 14.12 -31.37
N LYS A 90 -13.44 14.28 -32.30
CA LYS A 90 -14.22 15.52 -32.46
C LYS A 90 -15.40 15.62 -31.47
N ASN A 91 -15.74 14.54 -30.77
CA ASN A 91 -16.90 14.48 -29.89
C ASN A 91 -16.59 15.07 -28.49
N SER A 92 -17.32 16.12 -28.11
CA SER A 92 -17.15 16.81 -26.82
C SER A 92 -17.45 15.91 -25.62
N LEU A 93 -18.46 15.04 -25.70
CA LEU A 93 -18.80 14.12 -24.62
C LEU A 93 -17.66 13.15 -24.33
N TYR A 94 -17.02 12.62 -25.37
CA TYR A 94 -15.86 11.74 -25.24
C TYR A 94 -14.68 12.43 -24.56
N ARG A 95 -14.47 13.72 -24.86
CA ARG A 95 -13.41 14.54 -24.25
C ARG A 95 -13.63 14.74 -22.75
N TYR A 96 -14.86 15.02 -22.33
CA TYR A 96 -15.19 15.14 -20.91
C TYR A 96 -15.08 13.80 -20.17
N ALA A 97 -15.61 12.72 -20.76
CA ALA A 97 -15.54 11.38 -20.17
C ALA A 97 -14.09 10.90 -20.00
N SER A 98 -13.24 11.06 -21.01
CA SER A 98 -11.83 10.69 -20.94
C SER A 98 -11.06 11.52 -19.91
N GLY A 99 -11.30 12.83 -19.82
CA GLY A 99 -10.72 13.69 -18.79
C GLY A 99 -11.14 13.29 -17.37
N PHE A 100 -12.43 12.97 -17.17
CA PHE A 100 -12.94 12.50 -15.89
C PHE A 100 -12.32 11.16 -15.48
N THR A 101 -12.24 10.20 -16.42
CA THR A 101 -11.57 8.91 -16.19
C THR A 101 -10.10 9.10 -15.83
N ALA A 102 -9.38 10.00 -16.51
CA ALA A 102 -8.00 10.32 -16.18
C ALA A 102 -7.87 10.89 -14.76
N ALA A 103 -8.76 11.82 -14.37
CA ALA A 103 -8.75 12.42 -13.04
C ALA A 103 -9.01 11.38 -11.94
N ILE A 104 -9.98 10.48 -12.14
CA ILE A 104 -10.25 9.36 -11.21
C ILE A 104 -9.02 8.45 -11.12
N ALA A 105 -8.44 8.06 -12.26
CA ALA A 105 -7.29 7.16 -12.29
C ALA A 105 -6.09 7.77 -11.54
N VAL A 106 -5.79 9.05 -11.77
CA VAL A 106 -4.69 9.77 -11.09
C VAL A 106 -4.96 9.87 -9.60
N THR A 107 -6.18 10.26 -9.21
CA THR A 107 -6.55 10.39 -7.79
C THR A 107 -6.48 9.03 -7.08
N GLY A 108 -7.02 7.99 -7.70
CA GLY A 108 -6.99 6.62 -7.18
C GLY A 108 -5.56 6.10 -7.04
N ALA A 109 -4.70 6.32 -8.04
CA ALA A 109 -3.30 5.92 -7.96
C ALA A 109 -2.53 6.68 -6.86
N ALA A 110 -2.78 7.99 -6.70
CA ALA A 110 -2.15 8.78 -5.64
C ALA A 110 -2.55 8.31 -4.24
N ILE A 111 -3.84 8.03 -4.03
CA ILE A 111 -4.34 7.43 -2.78
C ILE A 111 -3.66 6.08 -2.56
N LEU A 112 -3.62 5.21 -3.56
CA LEU A 112 -3.09 3.86 -3.43
C LEU A 112 -1.59 3.86 -3.13
N ILE A 113 -0.79 4.69 -3.81
CA ILE A 113 0.64 4.87 -3.51
C ILE A 113 0.81 5.37 -2.07
N THR A 114 -0.02 6.33 -1.62
CA THR A 114 0.06 6.83 -0.24
C THR A 114 -0.19 5.70 0.77
N ASN A 115 -1.23 4.88 0.57
CA ASN A 115 -1.51 3.73 1.42
C ASN A 115 -0.33 2.77 1.49
N LEU A 116 0.24 2.47 0.33
CA LEU A 116 1.34 1.54 0.18
C LEU A 116 2.57 1.99 0.98
N TRP A 117 2.91 3.28 0.91
CA TRP A 117 4.05 3.84 1.62
C TRP A 117 3.82 4.00 3.12
N VAL A 118 2.60 4.37 3.55
CA VAL A 118 2.26 4.38 4.98
C VAL A 118 2.34 2.97 5.55
N ASN A 119 1.84 1.96 4.82
CA ASN A 119 1.93 0.56 5.21
C ASN A 119 3.40 0.07 5.26
N ALA A 120 4.19 0.35 4.23
CA ALA A 120 5.60 -0.04 4.19
C ALA A 120 6.41 0.59 5.33
N PHE A 121 6.19 1.88 5.60
CA PHE A 121 6.78 2.55 6.76
C PHE A 121 6.32 1.88 8.07
N PHE A 122 5.04 1.58 8.20
CA PHE A 122 4.51 0.92 9.38
C PHE A 122 5.17 -0.46 9.61
N ILE A 123 5.30 -1.28 8.57
CA ILE A 123 5.83 -2.64 8.65
C ILE A 123 7.32 -2.67 8.95
N GLU A 124 8.10 -1.79 8.30
CA GLU A 124 9.56 -1.83 8.39
C GLU A 124 10.09 -1.09 9.63
N HIS A 125 9.44 0.01 10.05
CA HIS A 125 9.80 0.71 11.28
C HIS A 125 9.21 0.02 12.52
N ARG A 126 9.36 -1.29 12.62
CA ARG A 126 9.01 -2.08 13.80
C ARG A 126 10.27 -2.49 14.56
N LEU A 127 10.14 -2.73 15.85
CA LEU A 127 11.21 -3.37 16.61
C LEU A 127 11.46 -4.77 16.05
N GLN A 128 12.73 -5.11 15.78
CA GLN A 128 13.08 -6.43 15.24
C GLN A 128 12.57 -7.55 16.16
N ASN A 129 12.14 -8.66 15.55
CA ASN A 129 11.59 -9.83 16.25
C ASN A 129 10.30 -9.58 17.05
N THR A 130 9.56 -8.50 16.75
CA THR A 130 8.22 -8.27 17.29
C THR A 130 7.14 -8.59 16.27
N PRO A 131 6.01 -9.19 16.70
CA PRO A 131 4.91 -9.49 15.81
C PRO A 131 4.17 -8.22 15.40
N LEU A 132 3.65 -8.23 14.16
CA LEU A 132 2.63 -7.28 13.71
C LEU A 132 1.27 -7.93 13.97
N LEU A 133 0.42 -7.27 14.75
CA LEU A 133 -0.84 -7.82 15.19
C LEU A 133 -1.99 -7.16 14.44
N GLN A 134 -2.81 -7.94 13.75
CA GLN A 134 -4.06 -7.47 13.18
C GLN A 134 -5.19 -7.93 14.08
N VAL A 135 -5.92 -6.98 14.67
CA VAL A 135 -7.01 -7.29 15.59
C VAL A 135 -8.30 -6.78 14.98
N ALA A 136 -9.23 -7.70 14.75
CA ALA A 136 -10.61 -7.38 14.47
C ALA A 136 -11.35 -7.16 15.79
N SER A 137 -11.96 -6.00 15.97
CA SER A 137 -12.77 -5.69 17.15
C SER A 137 -14.24 -5.55 16.76
N PHE A 138 -15.10 -6.29 17.47
CA PHE A 138 -16.56 -6.17 17.31
C PHE A 138 -17.09 -4.87 17.96
N GLN A 139 -16.37 -4.32 18.94
CA GLN A 139 -16.63 -3.00 19.51
C GLN A 139 -15.62 -2.00 18.97
N GLN A 140 -16.10 -0.87 18.44
CA GLN A 140 -15.24 0.22 18.00
C GLN A 140 -14.42 0.74 19.17
N VAL A 141 -13.12 0.90 18.95
CA VAL A 141 -12.21 1.51 19.92
C VAL A 141 -12.23 3.02 19.73
N GLU A 142 -12.13 3.81 20.80
CA GLU A 142 -12.31 5.28 20.74
C GLU A 142 -11.37 5.98 19.74
N TYR A 143 -10.19 5.41 19.50
CA TYR A 143 -9.17 5.95 18.60
C TYR A 143 -9.21 5.36 17.17
N CYS A 144 -10.13 4.44 16.88
CA CYS A 144 -10.30 3.86 15.55
C CYS A 144 -11.75 3.49 15.26
N SER A 145 -12.36 4.21 14.31
CA SER A 145 -13.73 3.96 13.85
C SER A 145 -13.89 2.72 12.98
N TYR A 146 -12.78 2.08 12.59
CA TYR A 146 -12.77 0.90 11.71
C TYR A 146 -12.71 -0.39 12.53
N SER A 147 -13.31 -1.46 12.02
CA SER A 147 -13.39 -2.75 12.73
C SER A 147 -12.06 -3.50 12.84
N TYR A 148 -11.04 -3.04 12.12
CA TYR A 148 -9.72 -3.66 12.08
C TYR A 148 -8.65 -2.63 12.45
N VAL A 149 -7.77 -3.00 13.38
CA VAL A 149 -6.63 -2.18 13.79
C VAL A 149 -5.36 -3.02 13.73
N PHE A 150 -4.32 -2.45 13.14
CA PHE A 150 -2.99 -3.06 13.13
C PHE A 150 -2.16 -2.47 14.27
N TYR A 151 -1.46 -3.31 15.02
CA TYR A 151 -0.56 -2.89 16.08
C TYR A 151 0.86 -3.37 15.79
N LYS A 152 1.83 -2.56 16.20
CA LYS A 152 3.26 -2.91 16.23
C LYS A 152 3.93 -2.30 17.44
N ILE A 153 5.12 -2.78 17.76
CA ILE A 153 6.03 -2.05 18.65
C ILE A 153 7.00 -1.25 17.79
N ASN A 154 7.14 0.03 18.10
CA ASN A 154 8.15 0.88 17.47
C ASN A 154 9.57 0.59 18.04
N PRO A 155 10.64 1.07 17.40
CA PRO A 155 12.00 0.90 17.91
C PRO A 155 12.25 1.49 19.30
N HIS A 156 11.40 2.43 19.75
CA HIS A 156 11.44 3.03 21.09
C HIS A 156 10.72 2.20 22.16
N GLY A 157 10.16 1.04 21.80
CA GLY A 157 9.45 0.17 22.74
C GLY A 157 8.04 0.65 23.11
N GLN A 158 7.41 1.50 22.30
CA GLN A 158 6.02 1.92 22.48
C GLN A 158 5.10 1.22 21.48
N VAL A 159 3.84 1.01 21.86
CA VAL A 159 2.83 0.44 20.96
C VAL A 159 2.31 1.51 20.01
N GLN A 160 2.45 1.23 18.73
CA GLN A 160 1.89 2.00 17.63
C GLN A 160 0.72 1.26 17.02
N TYR A 161 -0.30 2.00 16.60
CA TYR A 161 -1.42 1.47 15.85
C TYR A 161 -1.52 2.11 14.47
N MET A 162 -2.05 1.36 13.52
CA MET A 162 -2.46 1.84 12.21
C MET A 162 -3.94 1.53 12.04
N CYS A 163 -4.73 2.60 11.87
CA CYS A 163 -6.17 2.56 11.75
C CYS A 163 -6.58 3.07 10.36
N PRO A 164 -7.26 2.25 9.54
CA PRO A 164 -7.91 2.74 8.33
C PRO A 164 -8.95 3.82 8.69
N ASN A 165 -9.09 4.85 7.86
CA ASN A 165 -10.19 5.81 8.02
C ASN A 165 -11.56 5.11 7.79
N TYR A 166 -12.66 5.81 8.10
CA TYR A 166 -14.02 5.29 7.94
C TYR A 166 -14.30 4.68 6.54
N TYR A 167 -13.72 5.28 5.49
CA TYR A 167 -13.87 4.82 4.11
C TYR A 167 -12.87 3.74 3.69
N GLY A 168 -11.93 3.35 4.55
CA GLY A 168 -10.83 2.43 4.22
C GLY A 168 -9.85 2.96 3.17
N LEU A 169 -9.87 4.27 2.89
CA LEU A 169 -9.11 4.90 1.82
C LEU A 169 -7.70 5.34 2.24
N LEU A 170 -7.49 5.73 3.50
CA LEU A 170 -6.17 6.16 4.00
C LEU A 170 -6.00 5.73 5.45
N PRO A 171 -4.92 5.01 5.80
CA PRO A 171 -4.60 4.71 7.18
C PRO A 171 -4.01 5.93 7.89
N SER A 172 -4.35 6.04 9.17
CA SER A 172 -3.69 6.92 10.13
C SER A 172 -2.80 6.09 11.06
N VAL A 173 -1.65 6.64 11.45
CA VAL A 173 -0.73 5.99 12.39
C VAL A 173 -0.68 6.82 13.67
N GLY A 174 -0.88 6.17 14.82
CA GLY A 174 -0.84 6.81 16.12
C GLY A 174 -0.05 6.00 17.15
N ASN A 175 0.25 6.63 18.28
CA ASN A 175 0.92 6.00 19.42
C ASN A 175 -0.08 5.78 20.56
N LEU A 176 -0.01 4.62 21.22
CA LEU A 176 -0.77 4.33 22.43
C LEU A 176 0.16 4.45 23.64
N LYS A 177 -0.28 5.26 24.63
CA LYS A 177 0.43 5.38 25.91
C LYS A 177 0.28 4.11 26.76
N VAL A 178 -0.90 3.48 26.69
CA VAL A 178 -1.20 2.23 27.39
C VAL A 178 -1.50 1.14 26.34
N PRO A 179 -0.72 0.05 26.31
CA PRO A 179 -0.94 -1.04 25.37
C PRO A 179 -2.19 -1.86 25.73
N PRO A 180 -3.06 -2.21 24.77
CA PRO A 180 -4.22 -3.07 25.04
C PRO A 180 -3.79 -4.44 25.58
N ALA A 181 -4.54 -5.00 26.53
CA ALA A 181 -4.23 -6.29 27.16
C ALA A 181 -4.06 -7.45 26.16
N HIS A 182 -4.78 -7.41 25.03
CA HIS A 182 -4.67 -8.41 23.96
C HIS A 182 -3.32 -8.32 23.23
N VAL A 183 -2.80 -7.11 23.04
CA VAL A 183 -1.48 -6.86 22.45
C VAL A 183 -0.39 -7.35 23.39
N LEU A 184 -0.51 -7.07 24.69
CA LEU A 184 0.42 -7.54 25.73
C LEU A 184 0.57 -9.06 25.78
N LYS A 185 -0.52 -9.81 25.67
CA LYS A 185 -0.49 -11.28 25.74
C LYS A 185 0.21 -11.93 24.54
N GLN A 186 0.28 -11.24 23.40
CA GLN A 186 0.89 -11.74 22.17
C GLN A 186 2.36 -11.31 22.01
N LEU A 187 2.88 -10.53 22.96
CA LEU A 187 4.26 -10.06 22.94
C LEU A 187 5.24 -11.12 23.45
N PRO A 188 6.51 -11.13 22.98
CA PRO A 188 7.55 -11.96 23.58
C PRO A 188 7.71 -11.70 25.09
N PRO A 189 8.02 -12.72 25.92
CA PRO A 189 8.08 -12.59 27.38
C PRO A 189 9.02 -11.46 27.88
N GLN A 190 10.11 -11.23 27.14
CA GLN A 190 11.10 -10.18 27.45
C GLN A 190 10.54 -8.75 27.33
N LEU A 191 9.50 -8.57 26.51
CA LEU A 191 8.84 -7.29 26.30
C LEU A 191 7.62 -7.14 27.21
N GLN A 192 6.95 -8.25 27.56
CA GLN A 192 5.85 -8.25 28.53
C GLN A 192 6.29 -7.64 29.87
N THR A 193 7.47 -8.03 30.38
CA THR A 193 8.00 -7.51 31.66
C THR A 193 8.28 -6.01 31.64
N LYS A 194 8.72 -5.44 30.50
CA LYS A 194 8.94 -3.98 30.36
C LYS A 194 7.65 -3.17 30.48
N PHE A 195 6.55 -3.67 29.94
CA PHE A 195 5.25 -3.00 30.04
C PHE A 195 4.60 -3.21 31.40
N SER A 196 4.74 -4.40 32.02
CA SER A 196 4.22 -4.67 33.37
C SER A 196 4.89 -3.82 34.47
N HIS A 197 6.15 -3.43 34.31
CA HIS A 197 6.82 -2.52 35.24
C HIS A 197 6.44 -1.04 35.07
N THR A 198 5.80 -0.66 33.96
CA THR A 198 5.35 0.71 33.72
C THR A 198 4.02 0.98 34.43
N ASP A 199 3.12 -0.01 34.49
CA ASP A 199 1.89 0.08 35.28
C ASP A 199 2.19 0.23 36.78
N ALA A 200 3.21 -0.47 37.30
CA ALA A 200 3.61 -0.38 38.70
C ALA A 200 4.20 0.97 39.15
N LYS A 201 4.56 1.87 38.21
CA LYS A 201 5.06 3.23 38.52
C LYS A 201 3.99 4.32 38.41
N GLN A 202 2.81 4.02 37.84
CA GLN A 202 1.71 4.99 37.76
C GLN A 202 0.74 4.91 38.94
N GLU A 203 0.80 3.87 39.77
CA GLU A 203 0.00 3.77 41.01
C GLU A 203 0.64 4.49 42.22
N THR A 204 1.71 5.27 42.03
CA THR A 204 2.39 5.99 43.12
C THR A 204 2.60 7.48 42.86
N GLN A 205 1.63 8.14 42.23
CA GLN A 205 1.46 9.60 42.28
C GLN A 205 0.00 9.99 42.43
#